data_AF-A0A6B3DM65-F1
#
_entry.id   AF-A0A6B3DM65-F1
#
_cell.length_a   1.000
_cell.length_b   1.000
_cell.length_c   1.000
_cell.angle_alpha   90.00
_cell.angle_beta   90.00
_cell.angle_gamma   90.00
#
_symmetry.space_group_name_H-M   'P 1'
#
loop_
_entity.id
_entity.type
_entity.pdbx_description
1 polymer ?
#
loop_
_entity_poly.entity_id
_entity_poly.type
_entity_poly.pdbx_seq_one_letter_code
_entity_poly.pdbx_strand_id
1 'polypeptide(L)' 'MSPNVPKTPARQIRIGETWYDFDAAAKAMGTERAAVIRQLIDWYIREPGAKLPDRPDRGVIEAARKTRKAGE' A
#
# COMPACT_ATOMS: atom_id res chain seq x y z
N MET A 1 -19.21 22.31 -2.83
CA MET A 1 -18.55 21.05 -2.41
C MET A 1 -18.57 20.11 -3.59
N SER A 2 -17.43 19.86 -4.21
CA SER A 2 -17.38 18.97 -5.39
C SER A 2 -17.74 17.53 -4.96
N PRO A 3 -18.50 16.77 -5.78
CA PRO A 3 -18.93 15.43 -5.41
C PRO A 3 -17.73 14.51 -5.24
N ASN A 4 -17.80 13.62 -4.27
CA ASN A 4 -16.82 12.57 -4.01
C ASN A 4 -16.82 11.59 -5.20
N VAL A 5 -16.03 11.89 -6.24
CA VAL A 5 -15.93 11.06 -7.45
C VAL A 5 -15.47 9.66 -7.02
N PRO A 6 -16.17 8.58 -7.42
CA PRO A 6 -15.77 7.25 -7.01
C PRO A 6 -14.37 6.96 -7.51
N LYS A 7 -13.42 6.80 -6.58
CA LYS A 7 -12.14 6.16 -6.88
C LYS A 7 -12.47 4.75 -7.41
N THR A 8 -11.64 4.26 -8.34
CA THR A 8 -11.72 2.95 -9.02
C THR A 8 -12.49 1.88 -8.22
N PRO A 9 -13.44 1.14 -8.83
CA PRO A 9 -14.25 0.15 -8.10
C PRO A 9 -13.40 -0.80 -7.25
N ALA A 10 -13.79 -0.99 -5.99
CA ALA A 10 -13.06 -1.86 -5.07
C ALA A 10 -13.06 -3.31 -5.56
N ARG A 11 -11.90 -3.96 -5.48
CA ARG A 11 -11.73 -5.40 -5.71
C ARG A 11 -11.39 -6.07 -4.38
N GLN A 12 -12.08 -7.16 -4.04
CA GLN A 12 -11.84 -7.90 -2.79
C GLN A 12 -10.67 -8.87 -2.96
N ILE A 13 -9.72 -8.84 -2.03
CA ILE A 13 -8.58 -9.77 -1.95
C ILE A 13 -8.48 -10.26 -0.49
N ARG A 14 -8.28 -11.57 -0.28
CA ARG A 14 -8.09 -12.16 1.06
C ARG A 14 -6.59 -12.20 1.40
N ILE A 15 -6.16 -11.53 2.47
CA ILE A 15 -4.74 -11.36 2.84
C ILE A 15 -4.47 -11.68 4.33
N GLY A 16 -5.41 -11.42 5.23
CA GLY A 16 -5.23 -11.59 6.68
C GLY A 16 -4.55 -10.39 7.34
N GLU A 17 -4.05 -10.58 8.57
CA GLU A 17 -3.52 -9.50 9.43
C GLU A 17 -2.34 -8.72 8.84
N THR A 18 -1.57 -9.33 7.93
CA THR A 18 -0.45 -8.67 7.24
C THR A 18 -0.90 -7.45 6.42
N TRP A 19 -2.19 -7.32 6.15
CA TRP A 19 -2.79 -6.14 5.53
C TRP A 19 -2.54 -4.85 6.31
N TYR A 20 -2.58 -4.90 7.64
CA TYR A 20 -2.38 -3.73 8.48
C TYR A 20 -0.92 -3.30 8.54
N ASP A 21 -0.01 -4.26 8.60
CA ASP A 21 1.44 -4.00 8.51
C ASP A 21 1.80 -3.40 7.14
N PHE A 22 1.17 -3.88 6.07
CA PHE A 22 1.35 -3.32 4.73
C PHE A 22 0.85 -1.89 4.61
N ASP A 23 -0.31 -1.58 5.20
CA ASP A 23 -0.82 -0.20 5.27
C ASP A 23 0.12 0.74 6.03
N ALA A 24 0.62 0.30 7.19
CA ALA A 24 1.55 1.08 7.99
C ALA A 24 2.87 1.33 7.23
N ALA A 25 3.39 0.31 6.53
CA ALA A 25 4.57 0.44 5.69
C ALA A 25 4.37 1.41 4.53
N ALA A 26 3.25 1.32 3.82
CA ALA A 26 2.93 2.24 2.72
C ALA A 26 2.86 3.69 3.23
N LYS A 27 2.22 3.93 4.36
CA LYS A 27 2.15 5.26 4.99
C LYS A 27 3.53 5.78 5.40
N ALA A 28 4.39 4.91 5.95
CA ALA A 28 5.76 5.27 6.33
C ALA A 28 6.62 5.68 5.12
N MET A 29 6.32 5.14 3.93
CA MET A 29 6.92 5.55 2.66
C MET A 29 6.25 6.76 2.00
N GLY A 30 5.31 7.44 2.68
CA GLY A 30 4.60 8.59 2.14
C GLY A 30 3.60 8.25 1.04
N THR A 31 3.15 6.99 0.96
CA THR A 31 2.18 6.52 -0.02
C THR A 31 1.00 5.80 0.66
N GLU A 32 0.13 5.20 -0.14
CA GLU A 32 -1.03 4.45 0.30
C GLU A 32 -1.02 3.06 -0.31
N ARG A 33 -1.44 2.05 0.46
CA ARG A 33 -1.39 0.63 0.05
C ARG A 33 -2.00 0.35 -1.33
N ALA A 34 -3.09 1.06 -1.67
CA ALA A 34 -3.76 0.92 -2.96
C ALA A 34 -2.92 1.46 -4.12
N ALA A 35 -2.09 2.48 -3.91
CA ALA A 35 -1.15 2.96 -4.92
C ALA A 35 -0.04 1.92 -5.16
N VAL A 36 0.51 1.34 -4.10
CA VAL A 36 1.53 0.28 -4.20
C VAL A 36 0.99 -0.95 -4.93
N ILE A 37 -0.23 -1.39 -4.63
CA ILE A 37 -0.87 -2.53 -5.32
C ILE A 37 -1.11 -2.24 -6.80
N ARG A 38 -1.64 -1.05 -7.15
CA ARG A 38 -1.85 -0.67 -8.55
C ARG A 38 -0.53 -0.66 -9.33
N GLN A 39 0.51 -0.04 -8.77
CA GLN A 39 1.83 -0.03 -9.37
C GLN A 39 2.40 -1.45 -9.53
N LEU A 40 2.20 -2.34 -8.56
CA LEU A 40 2.61 -3.74 -8.67
C LEU A 40 1.88 -4.48 -9.80
N ILE A 41 0.57 -4.26 -9.94
CA ILE A 41 -0.25 -4.84 -11.00
C ILE A 41 0.23 -4.34 -12.37
N ASP A 42 0.38 -3.03 -12.54
CA ASP A 42 0.84 -2.41 -13.79
C ASP A 42 2.22 -2.97 -14.20
N TRP A 43 3.13 -3.09 -13.23
CA TRP A 43 4.45 -3.70 -13.46
C TRP A 43 4.33 -5.19 -13.84
N TYR A 44 3.48 -5.95 -13.15
CA TYR A 44 3.32 -7.39 -13.37
C TYR A 44 2.77 -7.72 -14.77
N ILE A 45 1.84 -6.92 -15.28
CA ILE A 45 1.25 -7.10 -16.61
C ILE A 45 2.05 -6.39 -17.73
N ARG A 46 3.20 -5.79 -17.40
CA ARG A 46 4.10 -5.10 -18.34
C ARG A 46 3.49 -3.86 -19.00
N GLU A 47 2.69 -3.08 -18.29
CA GLU A 47 2.22 -1.78 -18.80
C GLU A 47 3.40 -0.86 -19.18
N PRO A 48 3.32 -0.13 -20.32
CA PRO A 48 4.39 0.78 -20.73
C PRO A 48 4.75 1.81 -19.65
N GLY A 49 6.02 1.81 -19.24
CA GLY A 49 6.54 2.75 -18.23
C GLY A 49 6.31 2.33 -16.78
N ALA A 50 5.62 1.21 -16.52
CA ALA A 50 5.43 0.71 -15.16
C ALA A 50 6.75 0.27 -14.52
N LYS A 51 6.91 0.60 -13.23
CA LYS A 51 8.10 0.28 -12.43
C LYS A 51 7.69 -0.53 -11.21
N LEU A 52 8.53 -1.51 -10.85
CA LEU A 52 8.35 -2.28 -9.62
C LEU A 52 8.29 -1.31 -8.43
N PRO A 53 7.32 -1.43 -7.50
CA PRO A 53 7.29 -0.59 -6.31
C PRO A 53 8.53 -0.78 -5.44
N ASP A 54 9.00 0.31 -4.83
CA ASP A 54 10.14 0.25 -3.92
C ASP A 54 9.78 -0.56 -2.68
N ARG A 55 10.70 -1.46 -2.30
CA ARG A 55 10.59 -2.22 -1.07
C ARG A 55 11.15 -1.38 0.08
N PRO A 56 10.37 -1.13 1.15
CA PRO A 56 10.87 -0.38 2.30
C PRO A 56 12.03 -1.11 2.99
N ASP A 57 12.97 -0.33 3.53
CA ASP A 57 14.02 -0.87 4.37
C ASP A 57 13.46 -1.57 5.61
N ARG A 58 14.19 -2.56 6.11
CA ARG A 58 13.75 -3.37 7.25
C ARG A 58 13.45 -2.51 8.49
N GLY A 59 14.28 -1.50 8.77
CA GLY A 59 14.08 -0.59 9.91
C GLY A 59 12.77 0.19 9.82
N VAL A 60 12.34 0.57 8.60
CA VAL A 60 11.06 1.26 8.37
C VAL A 60 9.89 0.34 8.71
N ILE A 61 9.95 -0.93 8.31
CA ILE A 61 8.92 -1.93 8.63
C ILE A 61 8.83 -2.18 10.14
N GLU A 62 9.96 -2.30 10.81
CA GLU A 62 10.00 -2.51 12.26
C GLU A 62 9.44 -1.32 13.03
N ALA A 63 9.75 -0.10 12.60
CA ALA A 63 9.16 1.12 13.17
C ALA A 63 7.64 1.18 12.94
N ALA A 64 7.17 0.95 11.72
CA ALA A 64 5.76 0.99 11.37
C ALA A 64 4.92 -0.03 12.18
N ARG A 65 5.44 -1.25 12.38
CA ARG A 65 4.82 -2.28 13.23
C ARG A 65 4.72 -1.84 14.69
N LYS A 66 5.77 -1.20 15.22
CA LYS A 66 5.77 -0.67 16.60
C LYS A 66 4.73 0.42 16.76
N THR A 67 4.69 1.39 15.82
CA THR A 67 3.71 2.48 15.84
C THR A 67 2.28 1.96 15.82
N ARG A 68 1.99 0.94 14.99
CA ARG A 68 0.67 0.31 14.95
C ARG A 68 0.28 -0.30 16.30
N LYS A 69 1.16 -1.12 16.89
CA LYS A 69 0.92 -1.78 18.18
C LYS A 69 0.75 -0.80 19.34
N ALA A 70 1.36 0.38 19.27
CA ALA A 70 1.26 1.40 20.31
C ALA A 70 -0.06 2.19 20.28
N GLY A 71 -0.80 2.13 19.16
CA GLY A 71 -2.10 2.78 18.99
C GLY A 71 -3.29 1.81 19.06
N GLU A 72 -3.06 0.56 19.45
CA GLU A 72 -4.05 -0.51 19.66
C GLU A 72 -4.30 -0.68 21.16
#